data_AF-A0A447PRU7-F1
#
_entry.id   AF-A0A447PRU7-F1
#
_cell.length_a   1.000
_cell.length_b   1.000
_cell.length_c   1.000
_cell.angle_alpha   90.00
_cell.angle_beta   90.00
_cell.angle_gamma   90.00
#
_symmetry.space_group_name_H-M   'P 1'
#
loop_
_entity.id
_entity.type
_entity.pdbx_description
1 polymer ?
#
loop_
_entity_poly.entity_id
_entity_poly.type
_entity_poly.pdbx_seq_one_letter_code
_entity_poly.pdbx_strand_id
1 'polypeptide(L)'
;MPAVIFITGPDARRSEHASAEALDVSGFQLSDGRKITVLRGWGREETGPWLRAMLNASCHYYGNGLGPDYNAAHANHFHLGMRGYGVCR
;
A
#
# COMPACT_ATOMS: atom_id res chain seq x y z
N MET A 1 16.34 -4.86 -0.61
CA MET A 1 16.43 -5.78 0.55
C MET A 1 15.00 -6.03 1.00
N PRO A 2 14.46 -7.26 0.96
CA PRO A 2 13.15 -7.47 1.57
C PRO A 2 13.31 -7.37 3.08
N ALA A 3 12.49 -6.53 3.71
CA ALA A 3 12.43 -6.46 5.16
C ALA A 3 11.66 -7.70 5.64
N VAL A 4 12.38 -8.72 6.11
CA VAL A 4 11.78 -9.79 6.90
C VAL A 4 11.56 -9.23 8.31
N ILE A 5 10.32 -8.82 8.60
CA ILE A 5 9.93 -8.38 9.94
C ILE A 5 9.66 -9.63 10.78
N PHE A 6 10.58 -9.95 11.70
CA PHE A 6 10.33 -10.89 12.77
C PHE A 6 9.55 -10.19 13.89
N ILE A 7 8.32 -10.64 14.14
CA ILE A 7 7.48 -10.15 15.24
C ILE A 7 7.84 -10.96 16.49
N THR A 8 8.62 -10.40 17.43
CA THR A 8 8.95 -11.06 18.72
C THR A 8 8.14 -10.45 19.87
N GLY A 9 7.13 -11.17 20.36
CA GLY A 9 6.37 -10.83 21.56
C GLY A 9 5.05 -11.63 21.67
N PRO A 10 4.62 -12.05 22.87
CA PRO A 10 3.41 -12.87 23.05
C PRO A 10 2.12 -12.19 22.57
N ASP A 11 2.08 -10.85 22.52
CA ASP A 11 0.90 -10.06 22.13
C ASP A 11 1.07 -9.33 20.79
N ALA A 12 2.16 -9.54 20.08
CA ALA A 12 2.44 -8.79 18.88
C ALA A 12 1.66 -9.36 17.68
N ARG A 13 0.75 -8.54 17.12
CA ARG A 13 -0.08 -8.93 15.98
C ARG A 13 0.81 -9.24 14.77
N ARG A 14 0.70 -10.46 14.22
CA ARG A 14 1.39 -10.83 12.97
C ARG A 14 0.99 -9.89 11.84
N SER A 15 1.98 -9.50 11.04
CA SER A 15 1.76 -8.85 9.75
C SER A 15 0.94 -9.74 8.81
N GLU A 16 0.13 -9.13 7.95
CA GLU A 16 -0.62 -9.86 6.90
C GLU A 16 0.32 -10.48 5.86
N HIS A 17 1.47 -9.84 5.58
CA HIS A 17 2.52 -10.41 4.73
C HIS A 17 3.06 -11.73 5.27
N ALA A 18 3.10 -11.92 6.60
CA ALA A 18 3.57 -13.15 7.21
C ALA A 18 2.66 -14.36 6.92
N SER A 19 1.43 -14.11 6.44
CA SER A 19 0.47 -15.14 6.04
C SER A 19 0.19 -15.11 4.52
N ALA A 20 0.97 -14.36 3.74
CA ALA A 20 0.71 -14.11 2.31
C ALA A 20 -0.68 -13.53 2.02
N GLU A 21 -1.24 -12.77 2.96
CA GLU A 21 -2.55 -12.12 2.85
C GLU A 21 -2.43 -10.61 2.57
N ALA A 22 -1.30 -10.18 2.03
CA ALA A 22 -1.08 -8.81 1.61
C ALA A 22 -0.23 -8.72 0.35
N LEU A 23 -0.46 -7.65 -0.42
CA LEU A 23 0.34 -7.25 -1.58
C LEU A 23 0.76 -5.80 -1.42
N ASP A 24 2.04 -5.51 -1.68
CA ASP A 24 2.56 -4.14 -1.71
C ASP A 24 2.81 -3.67 -3.14
N VAL A 25 2.30 -2.49 -3.48
CA VAL A 25 2.52 -1.84 -4.79
C VAL A 25 3.20 -0.49 -4.59
N SER A 26 4.43 -0.36 -5.08
CA SER A 26 5.23 0.87 -4.94
C SER A 26 5.15 1.83 -6.12
N GLY A 27 4.57 1.40 -7.25
CA GLY A 27 4.45 2.22 -8.44
C GLY A 27 3.97 1.46 -9.66
N PHE A 28 3.83 2.21 -10.76
CA PHE A 28 3.26 1.75 -12.01
C PHE A 28 4.12 2.20 -13.18
N GLN A 29 4.20 1.34 -14.19
CA GLN A 29 4.73 1.70 -15.49
C GLN A 29 3.58 1.81 -16.48
N LEU A 30 3.46 2.97 -17.13
CA LEU A 30 2.42 3.23 -18.11
C LEU A 30 2.86 2.72 -19.50
N SER A 31 1.89 2.54 -20.40
CA SER A 31 2.13 2.08 -21.77
C SER A 31 3.03 3.03 -22.58
N ASP A 32 3.04 4.32 -22.22
CA ASP A 32 3.94 5.33 -22.79
C ASP A 32 5.37 5.31 -22.20
N GLY A 33 5.65 4.35 -21.30
CA GLY A 33 6.95 4.16 -20.67
C GLY A 33 7.18 4.98 -19.41
N ARG A 34 6.29 5.93 -19.06
CA ARG A 34 6.42 6.71 -17.81
C ARG A 34 6.34 5.79 -16.59
N LYS A 35 7.15 6.12 -15.57
CA LYS A 35 7.15 5.43 -14.27
C LYS A 35 6.63 6.37 -13.19
N ILE A 36 5.53 5.97 -12.55
CA ILE A 36 4.91 6.71 -11.46
C ILE A 36 5.08 5.89 -10.19
N THR A 37 5.92 6.35 -9.28
CA THR A 37 6.08 5.73 -7.95
C THR A 37 5.16 6.39 -6.94
N VAL A 38 4.59 5.64 -6.01
CA VAL A 38 3.76 6.16 -4.92
C VAL A 38 4.51 7.27 -4.16
N LEU A 39 5.75 6.98 -3.75
CA LEU A 39 6.60 7.93 -3.01
C LEU A 39 6.73 9.32 -3.67
N ARG A 40 6.95 9.36 -4.98
CA ARG A 40 7.18 10.62 -5.71
C ARG A 40 5.91 11.26 -6.27
N GLY A 41 4.88 10.45 -6.51
CA GLY A 41 3.65 10.87 -7.18
C GLY A 41 2.54 11.30 -6.23
N TRP A 42 2.52 10.81 -4.98
CA TRP A 42 1.37 11.00 -4.07
C TRP A 42 1.02 12.48 -3.84
N GLY A 43 2.02 13.33 -3.66
CA GLY A 43 1.84 14.77 -3.43
C GLY A 43 1.89 15.63 -4.70
N ARG A 44 1.94 15.03 -5.90
CA ARG A 44 1.97 15.77 -7.16
C ARG A 44 0.55 16.02 -7.64
N GLU A 45 0.28 17.22 -8.13
CA GLU A 45 -1.02 17.58 -8.68
C GLU A 45 -1.45 16.65 -9.83
N GLU A 46 -0.49 16.28 -10.69
CA GLU A 46 -0.74 15.47 -11.89
C GLU A 46 -0.98 13.98 -11.61
N THR A 47 -0.35 13.39 -10.59
CA THR A 47 -0.41 11.94 -10.32
C THR A 47 -1.09 11.58 -9.01
N GLY A 48 -1.15 12.50 -8.05
CA GLY A 48 -1.77 12.30 -6.73
C GLY A 48 -3.25 11.90 -6.80
N PRO A 49 -4.10 12.62 -7.56
CA PRO A 49 -5.52 12.24 -7.71
C PRO A 49 -5.70 10.83 -8.29
N TRP A 50 -4.88 10.47 -9.28
CA TRP A 50 -4.91 9.13 -9.88
C TRP A 50 -4.44 8.03 -8.91
N LEU A 51 -3.37 8.28 -8.15
CA LEU A 51 -2.89 7.34 -7.12
C LEU A 51 -3.91 7.12 -6.00
N ARG A 52 -4.57 8.20 -5.54
CA ARG A 52 -5.65 8.12 -4.54
C ARG A 52 -6.85 7.34 -5.08
N ALA A 53 -7.24 7.59 -6.33
CA ALA A 53 -8.29 6.83 -6.99
C ALA A 53 -7.93 5.34 -7.12
N MET A 54 -6.67 5.01 -7.42
CA MET A 54 -6.21 3.62 -7.49
C MET A 54 -6.21 2.92 -6.14
N LEU A 55 -5.76 3.58 -5.07
CA LEU A 55 -5.83 3.03 -3.72
C LEU A 55 -7.29 2.76 -3.32
N ASN A 56 -8.18 3.75 -3.54
CA ASN A 56 -9.59 3.61 -3.22
C ASN A 56 -10.24 2.47 -4.01
N ALA A 57 -9.99 2.38 -5.31
CA ALA A 57 -10.50 1.30 -6.15
C ALA A 57 -9.97 -0.07 -5.71
N SER A 58 -8.69 -0.16 -5.36
CA SER A 58 -8.08 -1.40 -4.86
C SER A 58 -8.75 -1.87 -3.57
N CYS A 59 -9.12 -0.95 -2.67
CA CYS A 59 -9.79 -1.29 -1.42
C CYS A 59 -11.13 -2.05 -1.60
N HIS A 60 -11.76 -2.00 -2.77
CA HIS A 60 -12.96 -2.82 -3.04
C HIS A 60 -12.65 -4.28 -3.35
N TYR A 61 -11.43 -4.60 -3.79
CA TYR A 61 -10.98 -5.95 -4.10
C TYR A 61 -10.24 -6.61 -2.93
N TYR A 62 -9.69 -5.80 -2.03
CA TYR A 62 -8.98 -6.23 -0.83
C TYR A 62 -9.80 -5.90 0.42
N GLY A 63 -9.44 -6.44 1.58
CA GLY A 63 -10.09 -6.08 2.85
C GLY A 63 -9.72 -4.66 3.30
N ASN A 64 -8.46 -4.29 3.15
CA ASN A 64 -7.95 -2.97 3.47
C ASN A 64 -6.98 -2.45 2.40
N GLY A 65 -6.84 -1.12 2.36
CA GLY A 65 -5.85 -0.43 1.55
C GLY A 65 -5.21 0.68 2.37
N LEU A 66 -3.90 0.59 2.60
CA LEU A 66 -3.13 1.57 3.34
C LEU A 66 -2.10 2.24 2.42
N GLY A 67 -2.11 3.56 2.38
CA GLY A 67 -1.22 4.39 1.58
C GLY A 67 -0.52 5.47 2.40
N PRO A 68 0.10 6.44 1.71
CA PRO A 68 0.96 7.42 2.36
C PRO A 68 0.29 8.30 3.42
N ASP A 69 -1.04 8.46 3.37
CA ASP A 69 -1.79 9.25 4.36
C ASP A 69 -2.08 8.44 5.64
N TYR A 70 -1.84 7.13 5.68
CA TYR A 70 -2.11 6.30 6.86
C TYR A 70 -1.04 6.44 7.94
N ASN A 71 0.25 6.19 7.60
CA ASN A 71 1.40 6.43 8.47
C ASN A 71 2.73 6.36 7.71
N ALA A 72 3.83 6.66 8.39
CA ALA A 72 5.18 6.68 7.82
C ALA A 72 5.64 5.36 7.19
N ALA A 73 5.16 4.21 7.67
CA ALA A 73 5.53 2.91 7.09
C ALA A 73 4.99 2.72 5.66
N HIS A 74 3.89 3.40 5.31
CA HIS A 74 3.20 3.30 4.03
C HIS A 74 3.51 4.48 3.08
N ALA A 75 4.50 5.31 3.41
CA ALA A 75 4.83 6.52 2.66
C ALA A 75 5.23 6.27 1.19
N ASN A 76 5.65 5.05 0.84
CA ASN A 76 6.23 4.72 -0.46
C ASN A 76 5.51 3.58 -1.22
N HIS A 77 4.41 3.05 -0.68
CA HIS A 77 3.66 1.96 -1.31
C HIS A 77 2.19 1.93 -0.86
N PHE A 78 1.38 1.19 -1.58
CA PHE A 78 0.06 0.75 -1.13
C PHE A 78 0.20 -0.64 -0.51
N HIS A 79 -0.20 -0.82 0.75
CA HIS A 79 -0.42 -2.13 1.35
C HIS A 79 -1.86 -2.53 1.14
N LEU A 80 -2.07 -3.62 0.41
CA LEU A 80 -3.39 -4.15 0.08
C LEU A 80 -3.58 -5.47 0.83
N GLY A 81 -4.30 -5.43 1.95
CA GLY A 81 -4.45 -6.57 2.86
C GLY A 81 -5.83 -7.21 2.80
N MET A 82 -5.95 -8.49 3.16
CA MET A 82 -7.22 -9.22 3.16
C MET A 82 -8.00 -9.12 4.47
N ARG A 83 -7.41 -8.58 5.54
CA ARG A 83 -8.05 -8.41 6.86
C ARG A 83 -8.48 -6.95 7.07
N GLY A 84 -9.16 -6.64 8.18
CA GLY A 84 -9.44 -5.24 8.56
C GLY A 84 -10.39 -4.49 7.61
N TYR A 85 -11.44 -5.18 7.14
CA TYR A 85 -12.44 -4.69 6.19
C TYR A 85 -12.86 -3.23 6.41
N GLY A 86 -12.73 -2.40 5.37
CA GLY A 86 -13.22 -1.02 5.34
C GLY A 86 -12.21 0.06 5.75
N VAL A 87 -10.97 -0.31 6.06
CA VAL A 87 -9.88 0.66 6.26
C VAL A 87 -9.23 0.98 4.91
N CYS A 88 -9.57 2.15 4.36
CA CYS A 88 -9.03 2.66 3.10
C CYS A 88 -8.45 4.07 3.30
N ARG A 89 -7.14 4.19 3.53
CA ARG A 89 -6.48 5.46 3.87
C ARG A 89 -5.06 5.54 3.34
#